data_AF-A0A9N9W866-F1
#
_entry.id   AF-A0A9N9W866-F1
#
_cell.length_a   1.000
_cell.length_b   1.000
_cell.length_c   1.000
_cell.angle_alpha   90.00
_cell.angle_beta   90.00
_cell.angle_gamma   90.00
#
_symmetry.space_group_name_H-M   'P 1'
#
loop_
_entity.id
_entity.type
_entity.pdbx_description
1 polymer ?
#
loop_
_entity_poly.entity_id
_entity_poly.type
_entity_poly.pdbx_seq_one_letter_code
_entity_poly.pdbx_strand_id
1 'polypeptide(L)'
;MSKESVMFHPIISSIQRIALYETKARFYLIGSNNTQTRFRVLKIDRTDPRELILVDDKVEYNKQEIHQLLNMIGFGNRGGRTSGFNKLVSAFGIVGFIRFLEGYYIILVTKRRKIAVIGSHSIYKIEDTSIIYIPSDVSKPLHPDEQRYLKMFQAVDLSTNFYYSYSYDITHTLQMNMAPPRQLAPVLFPKPVTAAVYQARSNSDSENGEQQCTCQNMNDDEDIFETWRKQLTQRPEKSRHSKMDIGVRSVPEWRFVWNSHLLSAVHSHLHPDWILYIVHGFIEQSNLNIFGRPVYLTLIARRSNRYAGTRFLKRGANMHGDVANEVETEQIVHDSMVSSFKSGRYEASS
;
A
#
# COMPACT_ATOMS: atom_id res chain seq x y z
N MET A 1 34.85 -4.33 3.64
CA MET A 1 33.52 -4.22 4.28
C MET A 1 32.80 -5.55 4.07
N SER A 2 32.40 -6.21 5.17
CA SER A 2 31.64 -7.46 5.14
C SER A 2 30.32 -7.25 4.38
N LYS A 3 29.95 -8.20 3.50
CA LYS A 3 28.60 -8.23 2.90
C LYS A 3 27.60 -8.44 4.04
N GLU A 4 27.03 -7.35 4.56
CA GLU A 4 25.88 -7.41 5.44
C GLU A 4 24.67 -7.87 4.59
N SER A 5 24.04 -8.97 5.01
CA SER A 5 22.78 -9.40 4.40
C SER A 5 21.68 -8.52 4.96
N VAL A 6 21.39 -7.42 4.27
CA VAL A 6 20.25 -6.54 4.57
C VAL A 6 18.98 -7.20 4.06
N MET A 7 17.96 -7.29 4.93
CA MET A 7 16.68 -7.87 4.57
C MET A 7 15.52 -6.92 4.77
N PHE A 8 14.81 -6.65 3.67
CA PHE A 8 13.61 -5.83 3.70
C PHE A 8 12.38 -6.67 4.00
N HIS A 9 11.56 -6.18 4.92
CA HIS A 9 10.27 -6.73 5.27
C HIS A 9 9.20 -5.66 5.05
N PRO A 10 8.11 -5.96 4.33
CA PRO A 10 7.03 -4.99 4.18
C PRO A 10 6.37 -4.73 5.54
N ILE A 11 6.12 -3.46 5.85
CA ILE A 11 5.39 -3.07 7.05
C ILE A 11 3.92 -3.44 6.84
N ILE A 12 3.47 -4.41 7.62
CA ILE A 12 2.06 -4.84 7.64
C ILE A 12 1.27 -3.77 8.38
N SER A 13 0.16 -3.30 7.81
CA SER A 13 -0.78 -2.47 8.56
C SER A 13 -1.23 -3.21 9.83
N SER A 14 -0.97 -2.59 10.98
CA SER A 14 -1.32 -3.16 12.28
C SER A 14 -2.84 -3.22 12.49
N ILE A 15 -3.60 -2.36 11.80
CA ILE A 15 -5.05 -2.26 11.93
C ILE A 15 -5.71 -3.07 10.81
N GLN A 16 -6.30 -4.21 11.20
CA GLN A 16 -6.98 -5.13 10.28
C GLN A 16 -8.45 -5.33 10.63
N ARG A 17 -8.86 -4.91 11.82
CA ARG A 17 -10.25 -4.92 12.28
C ARG A 17 -10.54 -3.57 12.91
N ILE A 18 -11.76 -3.08 12.69
CA ILE A 18 -12.22 -1.79 13.19
C ILE A 18 -13.59 -2.01 13.82
N ALA A 19 -13.82 -1.42 14.99
CA ALA A 19 -15.13 -1.34 15.60
C ALA A 19 -15.49 0.14 15.78
N LEU A 20 -16.61 0.55 15.20
CA LEU A 20 -17.13 1.91 15.32
C LEU A 20 -18.14 1.96 16.48
N TYR A 21 -17.92 2.89 17.40
CA TYR A 21 -18.84 3.20 18.50
C TYR A 21 -19.35 4.64 18.37
N GLU A 22 -20.59 4.83 18.78
CA GLU A 22 -21.31 6.09 18.66
C GLU A 22 -21.58 6.73 20.02
N THR A 23 -21.34 8.04 20.10
CA THR A 23 -21.89 8.93 21.12
C THR A 23 -22.51 10.17 20.47
N LYS A 24 -23.26 10.97 21.24
CA LYS A 24 -23.91 12.20 20.74
C LYS A 24 -22.95 13.20 20.09
N ALA A 25 -21.71 13.28 20.60
CA ALA A 25 -20.71 14.26 20.19
C ALA A 25 -19.58 13.67 19.35
N ARG A 26 -19.32 12.35 19.43
CA ARG A 26 -18.13 11.74 18.80
C ARG A 26 -18.40 10.34 18.28
N PHE A 27 -17.66 9.98 17.24
CA PHE A 27 -17.41 8.58 16.90
C PHE A 27 -16.05 8.13 17.47
N TYR A 28 -16.01 6.87 17.89
CA TYR A 28 -14.79 6.20 18.34
C TYR A 28 -14.55 4.98 17.47
N LEU A 29 -13.49 5.02 16.66
CA LEU A 29 -13.01 3.87 15.90
C LEU A 29 -11.93 3.18 16.71
N ILE A 30 -12.17 1.91 17.02
CA ILE A 30 -11.22 1.04 17.71
C ILE A 30 -10.61 0.12 16.67
N GLY A 31 -9.38 0.41 16.28
CA GLY A 31 -8.59 -0.38 15.35
C GLY A 31 -7.84 -1.46 16.12
N SER A 32 -7.83 -2.69 15.62
CA SER A 32 -7.07 -3.79 16.20
C SER A 32 -6.36 -4.60 15.13
N ASN A 33 -5.31 -5.29 15.55
CA ASN A 33 -4.74 -6.37 14.74
C ASN A 33 -5.69 -7.57 14.64
N ASN A 34 -5.35 -8.53 13.77
CA ASN A 34 -6.20 -9.69 13.52
C ASN A 34 -6.41 -10.58 14.77
N THR A 35 -5.39 -10.67 15.63
CA THR A 35 -5.43 -11.45 16.88
C THR A 35 -6.04 -10.69 18.06
N GLN A 36 -6.42 -9.42 17.89
CA GLN A 36 -7.02 -8.57 18.93
C GLN A 36 -6.14 -8.45 20.19
N THR A 37 -4.83 -8.32 20.02
CA THR A 37 -3.87 -8.11 21.11
C THR A 37 -3.42 -6.67 21.26
N ARG A 38 -3.47 -5.91 20.17
CA ARG A 38 -3.01 -4.51 20.08
C ARG A 38 -4.12 -3.67 19.49
N PHE A 39 -4.41 -2.54 20.12
CA PHE A 39 -5.51 -1.66 19.77
C PHE A 39 -5.05 -0.21 19.65
N ARG A 40 -5.72 0.56 18.79
CA ARG A 40 -5.56 2.01 18.66
C ARG A 40 -6.92 2.67 18.57
N VAL A 41 -7.01 3.93 18.97
CA VAL A 41 -8.28 4.66 19.00
C VAL A 41 -8.18 5.92 18.14
N LEU A 42 -9.14 6.04 17.22
CA LEU A 42 -9.34 7.23 16.42
C LEU A 42 -10.68 7.86 16.80
N LYS A 43 -10.65 9.13 17.18
CA LYS A 43 -11.83 9.89 17.59
C LYS A 43 -12.23 10.82 16.46
N ILE A 44 -13.52 10.85 16.13
CA ILE A 44 -14.09 11.76 15.13
C ILE A 44 -15.09 12.66 15.83
N ASP A 45 -14.98 13.96 15.62
CA ASP A 45 -15.99 14.91 16.08
C ASP A 45 -17.26 14.83 15.22
N ARG A 46 -18.42 14.98 15.85
CA ARG A 46 -19.75 15.00 15.20
C ARG A 46 -20.49 16.31 15.39
N THR A 47 -19.90 17.26 16.11
CA THR A 47 -20.56 18.52 16.47
C THR A 47 -20.57 19.53 15.33
N ASP A 48 -19.51 19.58 14.52
CA ASP A 48 -19.42 20.46 13.36
C ASP A 48 -19.67 19.68 12.05
N PRO A 49 -20.71 20.03 11.26
CA PRO A 49 -20.93 19.42 9.95
C PRO A 49 -19.97 19.90 8.86
N ARG A 50 -19.27 21.04 9.05
CA ARG A 50 -18.44 21.68 8.02
C ARG A 50 -17.03 21.13 7.97
N GLU A 51 -16.50 20.71 9.12
CA GLU A 51 -15.11 20.28 9.25
C GLU A 51 -15.01 18.81 9.66
N LEU A 52 -13.98 18.14 9.14
CA LEU A 52 -13.66 16.77 9.51
C LEU A 52 -12.53 16.79 10.54
N ILE A 53 -12.88 16.73 11.82
CA ILE A 53 -11.91 16.75 12.92
C ILE A 53 -11.64 15.33 13.40
N LEU A 54 -10.40 14.88 13.20
CA LEU A 54 -9.91 13.55 13.54
C LEU A 54 -8.78 13.66 14.55
N VAL A 55 -8.87 12.90 15.64
CA VAL A 55 -7.85 12.86 16.68
C VAL A 55 -7.41 11.42 16.90
N ASP A 56 -6.20 11.10 16.45
CA ASP A 56 -5.47 9.88 16.79
C ASP A 56 -4.71 10.14 18.09
N ASP A 57 -4.95 9.32 19.12
CA ASP A 57 -4.24 9.46 20.40
C ASP A 57 -2.81 8.90 20.35
N LYS A 58 -2.45 8.19 19.27
CA LYS A 58 -1.13 7.59 19.04
C LYS A 58 -0.71 6.60 20.14
N VAL A 59 -1.65 6.12 20.95
CA VAL A 59 -1.40 5.14 22.01
C VAL A 59 -1.78 3.75 21.53
N GLU A 60 -0.93 2.77 21.84
CA GLU A 60 -1.22 1.35 21.62
C GLU A 60 -1.74 0.75 22.92
N TYR A 61 -2.98 0.29 22.89
CA TYR A 61 -3.67 -0.29 24.04
C TYR A 61 -3.64 -1.81 23.98
N ASN A 62 -3.59 -2.45 25.15
CA ASN A 62 -3.87 -3.87 25.29
C ASN A 62 -5.38 -4.13 25.43
N LYS A 63 -5.78 -5.41 25.46
CA LYS A 63 -7.18 -5.82 25.54
C LYS A 63 -7.90 -5.37 26.83
N GLN A 64 -7.20 -5.31 27.95
CA GLN A 64 -7.79 -4.90 29.23
C GLN A 64 -7.97 -3.37 29.28
N GLU A 65 -6.95 -2.62 28.89
CA GLU A 65 -6.96 -1.15 28.84
C GLU A 65 -8.05 -0.63 27.90
N ILE A 66 -8.17 -1.22 26.71
CA ILE A 66 -9.21 -0.78 25.76
C ILE A 66 -10.61 -1.08 26.30
N HIS A 67 -10.80 -2.21 26.98
CA HIS A 67 -12.08 -2.55 27.60
C HIS A 67 -12.43 -1.56 28.71
N GLN A 68 -11.46 -1.19 29.56
CA GLN A 68 -11.63 -0.16 30.58
C GLN A 68 -11.97 1.19 29.96
N LEU A 69 -11.28 1.61 28.90
CA LEU A 69 -11.56 2.86 28.19
C LEU A 69 -12.99 2.90 27.65
N LEU A 70 -13.43 1.84 26.97
CA LEU A 70 -14.78 1.71 26.44
C LEU A 70 -15.84 1.76 27.54
N ASN A 71 -15.58 1.10 28.68
CA ASN A 71 -16.45 1.16 29.84
C ASN A 71 -16.54 2.59 30.40
N MET A 72 -15.41 3.27 30.59
CA MET A 72 -15.38 4.65 31.09
C MET A 72 -16.16 5.61 30.17
N ILE A 73 -15.95 5.52 28.85
CA ILE A 73 -16.72 6.32 27.87
C ILE A 73 -18.21 5.98 27.98
N GLY A 74 -18.53 4.69 28.10
CA GLY A 74 -19.88 4.21 28.27
C GLY A 74 -20.57 4.81 29.49
N PHE A 75 -19.94 4.77 30.66
CA PHE A 75 -20.49 5.32 31.91
C PHE A 75 -20.71 6.83 31.84
N GLY A 76 -19.74 7.59 31.32
CA GLY A 76 -19.83 9.05 31.21
C GLY A 76 -20.95 9.55 30.27
N ASN A 77 -21.45 8.70 29.38
CA ASN A 77 -22.51 9.04 28.41
C ASN A 77 -23.89 8.46 28.78
N ARG A 78 -24.11 7.90 29.98
CA ARG A 78 -25.40 7.31 30.43
C ARG A 78 -26.49 8.33 30.82
N GLY A 79 -26.49 9.53 30.25
CA GLY A 79 -27.40 10.63 30.61
C GLY A 79 -28.83 10.53 30.03
N GLY A 80 -29.48 9.36 30.06
CA GLY A 80 -30.88 9.20 29.63
C GLY A 80 -31.34 7.74 29.50
N ARG A 81 -32.64 7.49 29.68
CA ARG A 81 -33.31 6.17 29.81
C ARG A 81 -33.19 5.18 28.62
N THR A 82 -32.36 5.43 27.61
CA THR A 82 -32.16 4.52 26.47
C THR A 82 -30.76 4.63 25.88
N SER A 83 -30.04 3.49 25.90
CA SER A 83 -28.97 3.07 24.97
C SER A 83 -27.73 3.99 24.88
N GLY A 84 -26.68 3.81 25.68
CA GLY A 84 -25.76 2.68 25.57
C GLY A 84 -24.65 3.02 24.58
N PHE A 85 -23.40 3.15 25.05
CA PHE A 85 -22.20 3.22 24.20
C PHE A 85 -22.09 1.90 23.43
N ASN A 86 -22.78 1.85 22.30
CA ASN A 86 -23.00 0.64 21.55
C ASN A 86 -22.07 0.63 20.35
N LYS A 87 -21.61 -0.58 20.05
CA LYS A 87 -20.91 -0.85 18.81
C LYS A 87 -21.91 -0.74 17.67
N LEU A 88 -21.71 0.24 16.80
CA LEU A 88 -22.56 0.50 15.65
C LEU A 88 -22.24 -0.49 14.51
N VAL A 89 -20.97 -0.55 14.12
CA VAL A 89 -20.51 -1.32 12.95
C VAL A 89 -19.16 -1.99 13.23
N SER A 90 -18.98 -3.20 12.69
CA SER A 90 -17.67 -3.83 12.55
C SER A 90 -17.18 -3.64 11.12
N ALA A 91 -15.91 -3.29 10.96
CA ALA A 91 -15.29 -3.08 9.67
C ALA A 91 -13.89 -3.71 9.63
N PHE A 92 -13.33 -3.79 8.43
CA PHE A 92 -12.00 -4.30 8.14
C PHE A 92 -11.04 -3.21 7.64
N GLY A 93 -11.55 -2.03 7.34
CA GLY A 93 -10.76 -0.90 6.86
C GLY A 93 -11.61 0.32 6.59
N ILE A 94 -10.95 1.49 6.55
CA ILE A 94 -11.54 2.76 6.15
C ILE A 94 -11.25 2.93 4.66
N VAL A 95 -12.29 3.05 3.83
CA VAL A 95 -12.12 3.40 2.42
C VAL A 95 -11.78 4.88 2.29
N GLY A 96 -12.43 5.72 3.09
CA GLY A 96 -12.11 7.13 3.21
C GLY A 96 -13.32 7.94 3.68
N PHE A 97 -13.22 9.25 3.46
CA PHE A 97 -14.19 10.26 3.87
C PHE A 97 -14.62 11.06 2.65
N ILE A 98 -15.91 11.36 2.57
CA ILE A 98 -16.45 12.18 1.49
C ILE A 98 -17.41 13.22 2.06
N ARG A 99 -17.26 14.46 1.59
CA ARG A 99 -18.22 15.53 1.85
C ARG A 99 -19.10 15.67 0.62
N PHE A 100 -20.42 15.64 0.80
CA PHE A 100 -21.36 16.09 -0.22
C PHE A 100 -21.68 17.57 0.02
N LEU A 101 -22.95 17.93 0.20
CA LEU A 101 -23.34 19.33 0.36
C LEU A 101 -23.33 19.72 1.84
N GLU A 102 -23.94 18.89 2.69
CA GLU A 102 -24.15 19.23 4.09
C GLU A 102 -23.00 18.79 5.00
N GLY A 103 -22.59 17.54 4.91
CA GLY A 103 -21.66 16.94 5.87
C GLY A 103 -20.79 15.84 5.32
N TYR A 104 -19.90 15.36 6.19
CA TYR A 104 -19.00 14.26 5.89
C TYR A 104 -19.64 12.91 6.17
N TYR A 105 -19.31 11.94 5.32
CA TYR A 105 -19.59 10.53 5.50
C TYR A 105 -18.28 9.77 5.63
N ILE A 106 -18.30 8.74 6.46
CA ILE A 106 -17.23 7.74 6.52
C ILE A 106 -17.67 6.50 5.76
N ILE A 107 -16.77 5.96 4.94
CA ILE A 107 -16.99 4.75 4.16
C ILE A 107 -16.12 3.64 4.74
N LEU A 108 -16.75 2.56 5.19
CA LEU A 108 -16.09 1.44 5.86
C LEU A 108 -16.30 0.14 5.09
N VAL A 109 -15.26 -0.70 5.03
CA VAL A 109 -15.37 -2.08 4.50
C VAL A 109 -15.96 -2.97 5.57
N THR A 110 -17.19 -3.44 5.42
CA THR A 110 -17.87 -4.28 6.42
C THR A 110 -17.68 -5.77 6.16
N LYS A 111 -17.51 -6.18 4.90
CA LYS A 111 -17.18 -7.56 4.52
C LYS A 111 -16.09 -7.60 3.47
N ARG A 112 -15.31 -8.66 3.52
CA ARG A 112 -14.22 -8.94 2.59
C ARG A 112 -14.03 -10.43 2.43
N ARG A 113 -13.52 -10.83 1.27
CA ARG A 113 -13.11 -12.21 0.99
C ARG A 113 -11.65 -12.26 0.60
N LYS A 114 -10.90 -13.21 1.13
CA LYS A 114 -9.54 -13.49 0.65
C LYS A 114 -9.63 -14.16 -0.71
N ILE A 115 -8.95 -13.60 -1.71
CA ILE A 115 -9.06 -14.05 -3.11
C ILE A 115 -7.74 -14.51 -3.72
N ALA A 116 -6.61 -14.07 -3.16
CA ALA A 116 -5.29 -14.53 -3.59
C ALA A 116 -4.29 -14.47 -2.42
N VAL A 117 -3.26 -15.28 -2.52
CA VAL A 117 -2.08 -15.23 -1.65
C VAL A 117 -0.83 -15.13 -2.52
N ILE A 118 0.01 -14.13 -2.28
CA ILE A 118 1.32 -14.00 -2.93
C ILE A 118 2.37 -14.08 -1.83
N GLY A 119 3.06 -15.21 -1.75
CA GLY A 119 3.95 -15.51 -0.63
C GLY A 119 3.21 -15.54 0.71
N SER A 120 3.53 -14.62 1.61
CA SER A 120 2.82 -14.46 2.89
C SER A 120 1.71 -13.40 2.86
N HIS A 121 1.52 -12.74 1.72
CA HIS A 121 0.58 -11.64 1.59
C HIS A 121 -0.78 -12.12 1.11
N SER A 122 -1.81 -11.76 1.87
CA SER A 122 -3.19 -12.03 1.47
C SER A 122 -3.78 -10.81 0.76
N ILE A 123 -4.38 -11.03 -0.39
CA ILE A 123 -5.17 -10.04 -1.12
C ILE A 123 -6.64 -10.30 -0.84
N TYR A 124 -7.39 -9.24 -0.60
CA TYR A 124 -8.79 -9.27 -0.25
C TYR A 124 -9.63 -8.53 -1.29
N LYS A 125 -10.76 -9.09 -1.64
CA LYS A 125 -11.84 -8.43 -2.36
C LYS A 125 -12.81 -7.82 -1.36
N ILE A 126 -13.27 -6.59 -1.61
CA ILE A 126 -14.36 -5.97 -0.84
C ILE A 126 -15.67 -6.66 -1.25
N GLU A 127 -16.45 -7.13 -0.27
CA GLU A 127 -17.76 -7.74 -0.53
C GLU A 127 -18.93 -6.85 -0.08
N ASP A 128 -18.69 -5.96 0.89
CA ASP A 128 -19.74 -5.10 1.43
C ASP A 128 -19.11 -3.85 2.07
N THR A 129 -19.81 -2.73 1.98
CA THR A 129 -19.38 -1.44 2.51
C THR A 129 -20.53 -0.72 3.20
N SER A 130 -20.25 -0.02 4.29
CA SER A 130 -21.23 0.86 4.94
C SER A 130 -20.80 2.32 4.81
N ILE A 131 -21.74 3.18 4.43
CA ILE A 131 -21.57 4.63 4.38
C ILE A 131 -22.34 5.22 5.56
N ILE A 132 -21.66 5.96 6.43
CA ILE A 132 -22.22 6.46 7.69
C ILE A 132 -22.05 7.97 7.75
N TYR A 133 -23.14 8.69 8.00
CA TYR A 133 -23.11 10.14 8.19
C TYR A 133 -22.48 10.49 9.53
N ILE A 134 -21.51 11.42 9.52
CA ILE A 134 -20.72 11.78 10.71
C ILE A 134 -21.46 12.79 11.59
N PRO A 135 -21.93 13.94 11.08
CA PRO A 135 -22.52 14.97 11.93
C PRO A 135 -23.74 14.48 12.71
N SER A 136 -23.89 14.98 13.92
CA SER A 136 -25.04 14.68 14.77
C SER A 136 -26.30 15.33 14.19
N ASP A 137 -27.39 14.56 14.13
CA ASP A 137 -28.63 14.86 13.38
C ASP A 137 -29.52 15.89 14.11
N VAL A 138 -28.94 17.00 14.58
CA VAL A 138 -29.58 17.81 15.64
C VAL A 138 -30.40 19.00 15.13
N SER A 139 -30.32 19.45 13.87
CA SER A 139 -31.27 20.45 13.29
C SER A 139 -30.80 21.07 11.96
N LYS A 140 -31.07 20.46 10.80
CA LYS A 140 -31.23 21.19 9.51
C LYS A 140 -32.14 20.43 8.56
N PRO A 141 -32.95 21.10 7.73
CA PRO A 141 -33.53 20.44 6.56
C PRO A 141 -32.38 20.00 5.64
N LEU A 142 -32.35 18.71 5.30
CA LEU A 142 -31.38 18.15 4.35
C LEU A 142 -31.41 18.97 3.07
N HIS A 143 -30.25 19.34 2.52
CA HIS A 143 -30.19 19.92 1.18
C HIS A 143 -30.93 18.98 0.22
N PRO A 144 -31.84 19.47 -0.64
CA PRO A 144 -32.67 18.62 -1.49
C PRO A 144 -31.86 17.67 -2.38
N ASP A 145 -30.69 18.13 -2.86
CA ASP A 145 -29.77 17.31 -3.67
C ASP A 145 -28.84 16.37 -2.88
N GLU A 146 -28.79 16.43 -1.54
CA GLU A 146 -27.87 15.57 -0.74
C GLU A 146 -28.11 14.08 -1.04
N GLN A 147 -29.38 13.66 -1.03
CA GLN A 147 -29.78 12.29 -1.37
C GLN A 147 -29.45 11.91 -2.81
N ARG A 148 -29.46 12.89 -3.73
CA ARG A 148 -29.11 12.67 -5.14
C ARG A 148 -27.62 12.39 -5.29
N TYR A 149 -26.75 13.16 -4.64
CA TYR A 149 -25.30 12.91 -4.64
C TYR A 149 -24.95 11.60 -3.95
N LEU A 150 -25.59 11.28 -2.82
CA LEU A 150 -25.42 10.01 -2.13
C LEU A 150 -25.79 8.82 -3.04
N LYS A 151 -26.94 8.89 -3.72
CA LYS A 151 -27.37 7.86 -4.70
C LYS A 151 -26.41 7.76 -5.89
N MET A 152 -25.91 8.88 -6.39
CA MET A 152 -24.93 8.89 -7.48
C MET A 152 -23.62 8.22 -7.07
N PHE A 153 -23.18 8.43 -5.82
CA PHE A 153 -22.01 7.73 -5.28
C PHE A 153 -22.28 6.23 -5.09
N GLN A 154 -23.44 5.87 -4.55
CA GLN A 154 -23.88 4.47 -4.38
C GLN A 154 -24.07 3.72 -5.70
N ALA A 155 -24.20 4.43 -6.83
CA ALA A 155 -24.19 3.81 -8.16
C ALA A 155 -22.83 3.18 -8.50
N VAL A 156 -21.74 3.62 -7.83
CA VAL A 156 -20.45 2.92 -7.87
C VAL A 156 -20.48 1.78 -6.86
N ASP A 157 -20.61 0.56 -7.37
CA ASP A 157 -20.63 -0.62 -6.52
C ASP A 157 -19.22 -1.00 -6.02
N LEU A 158 -18.92 -0.59 -4.79
CA LEU A 158 -17.66 -0.92 -4.12
C LEU A 158 -17.47 -2.41 -3.80
N SER A 159 -18.52 -3.24 -3.89
CA SER A 159 -18.42 -4.70 -3.74
C SER A 159 -17.94 -5.39 -5.02
N THR A 160 -18.00 -4.69 -6.15
CA THR A 160 -17.55 -5.21 -7.44
C THR A 160 -16.17 -4.70 -7.76
N ASN A 161 -15.23 -5.61 -8.04
CA ASN A 161 -13.95 -5.27 -8.66
C ASN A 161 -13.01 -4.36 -7.83
N PHE A 162 -13.21 -4.26 -6.50
CA PHE A 162 -12.30 -3.57 -5.61
C PHE A 162 -11.52 -4.52 -4.71
N TYR A 163 -10.21 -4.27 -4.64
CA TYR A 163 -9.26 -5.12 -3.94
C TYR A 163 -8.31 -4.30 -3.09
N TYR A 164 -7.76 -4.93 -2.05
CA TYR A 164 -6.70 -4.37 -1.22
C TYR A 164 -5.89 -5.47 -0.54
N SER A 165 -4.73 -5.09 0.01
CA SER A 165 -3.99 -5.93 0.95
C SER A 165 -3.43 -5.07 2.08
N TYR A 166 -3.25 -5.66 3.26
CA TYR A 166 -2.62 -4.97 4.40
C TYR A 166 -1.10 -5.02 4.39
N SER A 167 -0.53 -5.94 3.61
CA SER A 167 0.90 -6.26 3.66
C SER A 167 1.58 -6.28 2.31
N TYR A 168 0.82 -6.22 1.22
CA TYR A 168 1.34 -6.15 -0.14
C TYR A 168 0.76 -4.94 -0.87
N ASP A 169 1.62 -4.21 -1.55
CA ASP A 169 1.18 -3.06 -2.32
C ASP A 169 0.70 -3.50 -3.70
N ILE A 170 -0.61 -3.75 -3.78
CA ILE A 170 -1.27 -4.13 -5.03
C ILE A 170 -1.34 -2.99 -6.05
N THR A 171 -0.87 -1.78 -5.73
CA THR A 171 -0.81 -0.68 -6.72
C THR A 171 0.40 -0.84 -7.65
N HIS A 172 1.41 -1.59 -7.23
CA HIS A 172 2.63 -1.84 -7.98
C HIS A 172 2.69 -3.26 -8.54
N THR A 173 3.47 -3.44 -9.61
CA THR A 173 3.86 -4.76 -10.10
C THR A 173 4.75 -5.48 -9.09
N LEU A 174 4.83 -6.81 -9.19
CA LEU A 174 5.73 -7.64 -8.41
C LEU A 174 7.18 -7.23 -8.61
N GLN A 175 7.59 -6.88 -9.84
CA GLN A 175 8.94 -6.39 -10.12
C GLN A 175 9.28 -5.16 -9.27
N MET A 176 8.35 -4.21 -9.17
CA MET A 176 8.51 -3.01 -8.36
C MET A 176 8.52 -3.32 -6.86
N ASN A 177 7.63 -4.22 -6.41
CA ASN A 177 7.57 -4.66 -5.01
C ASN A 177 8.79 -5.48 -4.56
N MET A 178 9.46 -6.16 -5.48
CA MET A 178 10.69 -6.92 -5.22
C MET A 178 11.97 -6.07 -5.40
N ALA A 179 11.86 -4.90 -6.01
CA ALA A 179 12.99 -4.01 -6.19
C ALA A 179 13.44 -3.40 -4.84
N PRO A 180 14.76 -3.20 -4.64
CA PRO A 180 15.26 -2.46 -3.49
C PRO A 180 14.62 -1.06 -3.43
N PRO A 181 14.31 -0.53 -2.24
CA PRO A 181 13.72 0.80 -2.12
C PRO A 181 14.59 1.84 -2.82
N ARG A 182 14.02 2.63 -3.74
CA ARG A 182 14.77 3.60 -4.57
C ARG A 182 15.60 4.60 -3.77
N GLN A 183 15.17 4.95 -2.55
CA GLN A 183 15.90 5.85 -1.65
C GLN A 183 17.14 5.19 -1.02
N LEU A 184 17.16 3.86 -0.93
CA LEU A 184 18.29 3.07 -0.42
C LEU A 184 19.17 2.51 -1.55
N ALA A 185 18.68 2.45 -2.78
CA ALA A 185 19.41 1.91 -3.93
C ALA A 185 20.76 2.60 -4.20
N PRO A 186 20.90 3.94 -4.11
CA PRO A 186 22.20 4.60 -4.27
C PRO A 186 23.20 4.26 -3.15
N VAL A 187 22.69 3.99 -1.95
CA VAL A 187 23.50 3.68 -0.75
C VAL A 187 23.92 2.21 -0.73
N LEU A 188 23.05 1.30 -1.19
CA LEU A 188 23.27 -0.15 -1.17
C LEU A 188 23.94 -0.68 -2.45
N PHE A 189 23.74 0.00 -3.57
CA PHE A 189 24.34 -0.35 -4.86
C PHE A 189 24.98 0.90 -5.49
N PRO A 190 26.12 1.36 -4.95
CA PRO A 190 26.90 2.42 -5.58
C PRO A 190 27.49 1.90 -6.90
N LYS A 191 26.70 2.04 -7.98
CA LYS A 191 26.95 1.74 -9.41
C LYS A 191 26.80 0.27 -9.85
N PRO A 192 26.12 0.00 -10.98
CA PRO A 192 26.20 -1.28 -11.67
C PRO A 192 27.50 -1.41 -12.46
N VAL A 193 28.19 -2.55 -12.32
CA VAL A 193 29.45 -2.91 -13.02
C VAL A 193 29.29 -3.05 -14.55
N THR A 194 28.08 -2.92 -15.09
CA THR A 194 27.81 -2.98 -16.54
C THR A 194 27.73 -1.62 -17.22
N ALA A 195 27.76 -0.51 -16.48
CA ALA A 195 27.90 0.82 -17.08
C ALA A 195 29.39 1.13 -17.32
N ALA A 196 30.04 0.34 -18.17
CA ALA A 196 31.18 0.82 -18.93
C ALA A 196 30.64 1.90 -19.89
N VAL A 197 30.43 3.10 -19.35
CA VAL A 197 30.31 4.30 -20.15
C VAL A 197 31.70 4.47 -20.76
N TYR A 198 31.83 4.14 -22.04
CA TYR A 198 32.90 4.63 -22.88
C TYR A 198 32.93 6.15 -22.73
N GLN A 199 33.74 6.66 -21.80
CA GLN A 199 34.05 8.08 -21.76
C GLN A 199 35.00 8.34 -22.92
N ALA A 200 34.44 8.50 -24.12
CA ALA A 200 35.11 9.26 -25.16
C ALA A 200 35.24 10.69 -24.63
N ARG A 201 36.44 11.05 -24.14
CA ARG A 201 36.79 12.43 -23.82
C ARG A 201 36.92 13.20 -25.13
N SER A 202 35.87 13.89 -25.55
CA SER A 202 35.99 15.01 -26.49
C SER A 202 36.14 16.29 -25.66
N ASN A 203 37.37 16.68 -25.36
CA ASN A 203 37.64 18.05 -24.96
C ASN A 203 37.69 18.89 -26.23
N SER A 204 36.68 19.74 -26.41
CA SER A 204 36.77 20.88 -27.31
C SER A 204 37.62 21.94 -26.61
N ASP A 205 38.89 22.02 -26.97
CA ASP A 205 39.64 23.27 -27.00
C ASP A 205 40.69 23.13 -28.09
N SER A 206 40.52 23.90 -29.16
CA SER A 206 41.45 23.98 -30.27
C SER A 206 41.59 25.44 -30.67
N GLU A 207 42.55 26.12 -30.05
CA GLU A 207 43.37 27.07 -30.79
C GLU A 207 44.75 26.40 -30.99
N ASN A 208 45.02 26.07 -32.25
CA ASN A 208 46.33 25.77 -32.86
C ASN A 208 47.22 24.68 -32.24
N GLY A 209 47.41 23.59 -33.00
CA GLY A 209 48.66 22.80 -32.99
C GLY A 209 48.48 21.29 -32.85
N GLU A 210 48.68 20.58 -33.96
CA GLU A 210 49.08 19.18 -34.18
C GLU A 210 48.91 18.12 -33.06
N GLN A 211 48.24 17.02 -33.44
CA GLN A 211 48.01 15.80 -32.66
C GLN A 211 49.29 15.05 -32.24
N GLN A 212 49.27 14.50 -31.02
CA GLN A 212 49.94 13.22 -30.75
C GLN A 212 49.17 12.40 -29.71
N CYS A 213 48.45 11.36 -30.15
CA CYS A 213 47.91 10.33 -29.26
C CYS A 213 48.99 9.29 -29.00
N THR A 214 49.47 9.18 -27.76
CA THR A 214 50.34 8.09 -27.33
C THR A 214 49.51 6.98 -26.68
N CYS A 215 49.42 5.84 -27.34
CA CYS A 215 48.91 4.62 -26.74
C CYS A 215 50.05 4.03 -25.89
N GLN A 216 49.94 4.08 -24.56
CA GLN A 216 50.82 3.28 -23.71
C GLN A 216 50.35 1.82 -23.78
N ASN A 217 51.03 1.01 -24.59
CA ASN A 217 50.95 -0.44 -24.47
C ASN A 217 51.72 -0.85 -23.20
N MET A 218 51.00 -1.03 -22.09
CA MET A 218 51.51 -1.86 -21.00
C MET A 218 51.16 -3.31 -21.32
N ASN A 219 52.18 -4.15 -21.42
CA ASN A 219 52.03 -5.60 -21.56
C ASN A 219 51.48 -6.15 -20.24
N ASP A 220 50.16 -6.34 -20.17
CA ASP A 220 49.50 -7.03 -19.06
C ASP A 220 49.42 -8.54 -19.36
N ASP A 221 50.55 -9.25 -19.22
CA ASP A 221 50.59 -10.72 -19.19
C ASP A 221 50.42 -11.26 -17.74
N GLU A 222 49.59 -10.60 -16.91
CA GLU A 222 49.20 -11.14 -15.60
C GLU A 222 47.92 -11.98 -15.77
N ASP A 223 48.10 -13.31 -15.69
CA ASP A 223 47.04 -14.30 -15.85
C ASP A 223 45.93 -14.08 -14.79
N ILE A 224 44.75 -13.67 -15.26
CA ILE A 224 43.55 -13.37 -14.47
C ILE A 224 43.20 -14.50 -13.49
N PHE A 225 43.56 -15.74 -13.82
CA PHE A 225 43.31 -16.91 -12.99
C PHE A 225 44.25 -17.00 -11.77
N GLU A 226 45.47 -16.46 -11.83
CA GLU A 226 46.38 -16.37 -10.70
C GLU A 226 45.92 -15.32 -9.67
N THR A 227 45.46 -14.16 -10.14
CA THR A 227 44.95 -13.08 -9.30
C THR A 227 43.70 -13.55 -8.53
N TRP A 228 42.83 -14.32 -9.19
CA TRP A 228 41.65 -14.93 -8.57
C TRP A 228 42.00 -15.98 -7.51
N ARG A 229 43.01 -16.84 -7.77
CA ARG A 229 43.47 -17.84 -6.80
C ARG A 229 44.05 -17.20 -5.54
N LYS A 230 44.88 -16.16 -5.69
CA LYS A 230 45.47 -15.41 -4.56
C LYS A 230 44.39 -14.70 -3.72
N GLN A 231 43.29 -14.26 -4.34
CA GLN A 231 42.13 -13.69 -3.60
C GLN A 231 41.29 -14.74 -2.86
N LEU A 232 41.28 -16.00 -3.32
CA LEU A 232 40.56 -17.09 -2.64
C LEU A 232 41.32 -17.62 -1.42
N THR A 233 42.66 -17.65 -1.46
CA THR A 233 43.50 -18.12 -0.34
C THR A 233 43.67 -17.09 0.79
N GLN A 234 43.43 -15.80 0.53
CA GLN A 234 43.51 -14.73 1.53
C GLN A 234 42.20 -14.42 2.28
N ARG A 235 41.14 -15.24 2.12
CA ARG A 235 39.89 -15.03 2.90
C ARG A 235 40.14 -15.41 4.37
N PRO A 236 40.09 -14.45 5.32
CA PRO A 236 40.15 -14.78 6.73
C PRO A 236 38.92 -15.60 7.12
N GLU A 237 39.09 -16.52 8.06
CA GLU A 237 38.01 -17.33 8.60
C GLU A 237 36.87 -16.47 9.19
N LYS A 238 35.66 -17.02 9.03
CA LYS A 238 34.34 -16.43 9.25
C LYS A 238 34.21 -15.57 10.52
N SER A 239 33.95 -14.27 10.34
CA SER A 239 33.29 -13.45 11.36
C SER A 239 31.76 -13.48 11.16
N ARG A 240 31.04 -13.54 12.29
CA ARG A 240 29.57 -13.66 12.37
C ARG A 240 28.87 -12.60 11.52
N HIS A 241 28.07 -13.03 10.53
CA HIS A 241 27.20 -12.15 9.76
C HIS A 241 26.11 -11.55 10.69
N SER A 242 26.17 -10.26 10.96
CA SER A 242 25.01 -9.52 11.46
C SER A 242 23.99 -9.40 10.31
N LYS A 243 22.81 -9.98 10.51
CA LYS A 243 21.69 -9.84 9.59
C LYS A 243 20.89 -8.61 10.03
N MET A 244 20.74 -7.63 9.15
CA MET A 244 20.02 -6.39 9.45
C MET A 244 18.64 -6.44 8.79
N ASP A 245 17.60 -6.54 9.61
CA ASP A 245 16.21 -6.59 9.14
C ASP A 245 15.60 -5.17 9.16
N ILE A 246 15.10 -4.68 8.02
CA ILE A 246 14.53 -3.33 7.85
C ILE A 246 13.07 -3.43 7.44
N GLY A 247 12.18 -2.72 8.14
CA GLY A 247 10.78 -2.55 7.76
C GLY A 247 10.63 -1.47 6.69
N VAL A 248 9.98 -1.78 5.57
CA VAL A 248 9.74 -0.84 4.47
C VAL A 248 8.24 -0.68 4.24
N ARG A 249 7.77 0.56 4.16
CA ARG A 249 6.45 0.90 3.63
C ARG A 249 6.64 1.45 2.22
N SER A 250 6.07 0.79 1.21
CA SER A 250 6.13 1.31 -0.15
C SER A 250 5.30 2.59 -0.26
N VAL A 251 5.78 3.51 -1.10
CA VAL A 251 4.94 4.59 -1.61
C VAL A 251 4.06 3.95 -2.69
N PRO A 252 2.73 4.11 -2.67
CA PRO A 252 1.85 3.51 -3.66
C PRO A 252 1.97 4.20 -5.02
N GLU A 253 1.61 3.49 -6.08
CA GLU A 253 1.47 4.05 -7.42
C GLU A 253 0.12 4.76 -7.53
N TRP A 254 0.15 6.09 -7.43
CA TRP A 254 -1.04 6.92 -7.28
C TRP A 254 -2.05 6.83 -8.43
N ARG A 255 -1.63 6.42 -9.63
CA ARG A 255 -2.56 6.18 -10.74
C ARG A 255 -3.51 5.00 -10.48
N PHE A 256 -3.14 4.05 -9.63
CA PHE A 256 -3.96 2.88 -9.31
C PHE A 256 -4.67 2.98 -7.95
N VAL A 257 -4.35 3.98 -7.12
CA VAL A 257 -5.03 4.24 -5.84
C VAL A 257 -6.40 4.88 -6.10
N TRP A 258 -7.44 4.05 -6.17
CA TRP A 258 -8.78 4.52 -6.53
C TRP A 258 -9.36 5.48 -5.48
N ASN A 259 -9.17 5.19 -4.19
CA ASN A 259 -9.70 5.99 -3.08
C ASN A 259 -8.82 7.19 -2.69
N SER A 260 -7.91 7.64 -3.55
CA SER A 260 -7.00 8.76 -3.26
C SER A 260 -7.75 10.05 -2.88
N HIS A 261 -8.84 10.36 -3.59
CA HIS A 261 -9.69 11.51 -3.26
C HIS A 261 -10.40 11.35 -1.91
N LEU A 262 -10.87 10.14 -1.58
CA LEU A 262 -11.54 9.87 -0.31
C LEU A 262 -10.58 9.96 0.89
N LEU A 263 -9.27 9.79 0.64
CA LEU A 263 -8.24 9.88 1.68
C LEU A 263 -7.62 11.27 1.77
N SER A 264 -7.84 12.17 0.81
CA SER A 264 -7.08 13.42 0.71
C SER A 264 -7.25 14.34 1.92
N ALA A 265 -8.44 14.36 2.53
CA ALA A 265 -8.72 15.17 3.71
C ALA A 265 -7.95 14.70 4.97
N VAL A 266 -7.52 13.43 4.98
CA VAL A 266 -7.05 12.76 6.20
C VAL A 266 -5.63 12.22 6.09
N HIS A 267 -5.07 12.17 4.88
CA HIS A 267 -3.79 11.53 4.56
C HIS A 267 -2.62 12.08 5.39
N SER A 268 -2.58 13.40 5.63
CA SER A 268 -1.52 14.06 6.40
C SER A 268 -1.66 13.94 7.92
N HIS A 269 -2.87 13.67 8.42
CA HIS A 269 -3.19 13.73 9.85
C HIS A 269 -3.34 12.34 10.48
N LEU A 270 -3.74 11.34 9.71
CA LEU A 270 -3.92 9.97 10.19
C LEU A 270 -2.61 9.20 10.27
N HIS A 271 -2.50 8.33 11.27
CA HIS A 271 -1.42 7.36 11.31
C HIS A 271 -1.50 6.42 10.09
N PRO A 272 -0.37 6.07 9.44
CA PRO A 272 -0.36 5.25 8.22
C PRO A 272 -1.04 3.87 8.32
N ASP A 273 -1.26 3.35 9.53
CA ASP A 273 -1.97 2.08 9.74
C ASP A 273 -3.49 2.18 9.52
N TRP A 274 -4.07 3.38 9.66
CA TRP A 274 -5.47 3.61 9.32
C TRP A 274 -5.70 3.74 7.81
N ILE A 275 -4.65 4.02 7.06
CA ILE A 275 -4.72 4.28 5.61
C ILE A 275 -4.70 2.94 4.87
N LEU A 276 -5.75 2.71 4.09
CA LEU A 276 -5.89 1.54 3.24
C LEU A 276 -6.04 1.99 1.79
N TYR A 277 -5.12 1.61 0.91
CA TYR A 277 -5.25 1.86 -0.51
C TYR A 277 -6.05 0.74 -1.18
N ILE A 278 -7.04 1.12 -2.00
CA ILE A 278 -7.85 0.17 -2.77
C ILE A 278 -7.61 0.38 -4.26
N VAL A 279 -7.61 -0.73 -5.00
CA VAL A 279 -7.44 -0.75 -6.46
C VAL A 279 -8.72 -1.27 -7.10
N HIS A 280 -9.10 -0.66 -8.21
CA HIS A 280 -10.20 -1.11 -9.06
C HIS A 280 -9.67 -1.93 -10.24
N GLY A 281 -10.30 -3.06 -10.54
CA GLY A 281 -9.91 -3.89 -11.67
C GLY A 281 -10.31 -5.35 -11.47
N PHE A 282 -9.39 -6.28 -11.67
CA PHE A 282 -9.68 -7.70 -11.56
C PHE A 282 -8.51 -8.42 -10.89
N ILE A 283 -8.79 -9.27 -9.91
CA ILE A 283 -7.79 -10.17 -9.34
C ILE A 283 -8.41 -11.53 -9.13
N GLU A 284 -7.74 -12.56 -9.64
CA GLU A 284 -8.10 -13.96 -9.43
C GLU A 284 -6.84 -14.81 -9.31
N GLN A 285 -6.92 -15.86 -8.49
CA GLN A 285 -5.87 -16.85 -8.32
C GLN A 285 -6.44 -18.25 -8.52
N SER A 286 -5.80 -19.03 -9.37
CA SER A 286 -6.10 -20.44 -9.63
C SER A 286 -4.97 -21.33 -9.13
N ASN A 287 -5.32 -22.46 -8.51
CA ASN A 287 -4.37 -23.50 -8.16
C ASN A 287 -4.32 -24.53 -9.29
N LEU A 288 -3.14 -24.70 -9.89
CA LEU A 288 -2.89 -25.59 -11.01
C LEU A 288 -1.93 -26.69 -10.58
N ASN A 289 -2.06 -27.89 -11.16
CA ASN A 289 -1.09 -28.96 -10.95
C ASN A 289 -0.35 -29.25 -12.26
N ILE A 290 0.94 -28.89 -12.31
CA ILE A 290 1.77 -29.01 -13.51
C ILE A 290 2.83 -30.08 -13.23
N PHE A 291 2.75 -31.23 -13.90
CA PHE A 291 3.66 -32.36 -13.72
C PHE A 291 3.86 -32.80 -12.26
N GLY A 292 2.77 -32.82 -11.48
CA GLY A 292 2.79 -33.18 -10.05
C GLY A 292 3.27 -32.06 -9.12
N ARG A 293 3.53 -30.86 -9.65
CA ARG A 293 3.87 -29.67 -8.85
C ARG A 293 2.67 -28.72 -8.77
N PRO A 294 2.14 -28.45 -7.57
CA PRO A 294 1.06 -27.51 -7.38
C PRO A 294 1.58 -26.07 -7.45
N VAL A 295 1.00 -25.27 -8.35
CA VAL A 295 1.42 -23.91 -8.70
C VAL A 295 0.23 -22.98 -8.62
N TYR A 296 0.41 -21.81 -8.02
CA TYR A 296 -0.57 -20.74 -8.07
C TYR A 296 -0.32 -19.85 -9.29
N LEU A 297 -1.34 -19.72 -10.13
CA LEU A 297 -1.42 -18.73 -11.20
C LEU A 297 -2.32 -17.59 -10.72
N THR A 298 -1.77 -16.39 -10.61
CA THR A 298 -2.47 -15.18 -10.17
C THR A 298 -2.52 -14.20 -11.33
N LEU A 299 -3.71 -13.72 -11.68
CA LEU A 299 -3.90 -12.66 -12.66
C LEU A 299 -4.37 -11.41 -11.92
N ILE A 300 -3.69 -10.30 -12.14
CA ILE A 300 -4.02 -8.98 -11.59
C ILE A 300 -4.18 -8.02 -12.77
N ALA A 301 -5.33 -7.35 -12.86
CA ALA A 301 -5.56 -6.24 -13.76
C ALA A 301 -5.93 -5.01 -12.92
N ARG A 302 -5.21 -3.91 -13.09
CA ARG A 302 -5.37 -2.66 -12.32
C ARG A 302 -5.79 -1.57 -13.27
N ARG A 303 -6.94 -0.95 -13.01
CA ARG A 303 -7.45 0.16 -13.83
C ARG A 303 -6.98 1.49 -13.26
N SER A 304 -6.40 2.32 -14.12
CA SER A 304 -5.98 3.68 -13.75
C SER A 304 -7.18 4.55 -13.37
N ASN A 305 -7.01 5.35 -12.31
CA ASN A 305 -7.92 6.42 -11.90
C ASN A 305 -7.72 7.69 -12.75
N ARG A 306 -6.64 7.76 -13.54
CA ARG A 306 -6.31 8.92 -14.37
C ARG A 306 -7.15 8.92 -15.63
N TYR A 307 -7.59 10.11 -16.02
CA TYR A 307 -8.33 10.38 -17.25
C TYR A 307 -9.47 9.38 -17.56
N ALA A 308 -10.13 8.87 -16.52
CA ALA A 308 -11.22 7.91 -16.65
C ALA A 308 -12.47 8.55 -17.30
N GLY A 309 -13.21 7.76 -18.08
CA GLY A 309 -14.45 8.18 -18.71
C GLY A 309 -15.02 7.07 -19.59
N THR A 310 -16.26 7.20 -20.04
CA THR A 310 -16.86 6.18 -20.91
C THR A 310 -16.12 6.14 -22.25
N ARG A 311 -15.84 4.92 -22.75
CA ARG A 311 -15.06 4.67 -23.99
C ARG A 311 -15.62 5.36 -25.23
N PHE A 312 -16.91 5.70 -25.20
CA PHE A 312 -17.60 6.43 -26.26
C PHE A 312 -17.39 7.95 -26.21
N LEU A 313 -17.18 8.53 -25.02
CA LEU A 313 -16.95 9.97 -24.84
C LEU A 313 -15.48 10.35 -24.63
N LYS A 314 -14.61 9.39 -24.28
CA LYS A 314 -13.22 9.68 -23.88
C LYS A 314 -12.25 8.71 -24.54
N ARG A 315 -11.45 9.22 -25.48
CA ARG A 315 -10.37 8.52 -26.21
C ARG A 315 -9.14 9.42 -26.28
N GLY A 316 -7.96 8.82 -26.42
CA GLY A 316 -6.68 9.54 -26.50
C GLY A 316 -6.06 9.81 -25.13
N ALA A 317 -5.09 10.73 -25.10
CA ALA A 317 -4.39 11.14 -23.90
C ALA A 317 -4.80 12.57 -23.48
N ASN A 318 -4.70 12.87 -22.19
CA ASN A 318 -4.83 14.24 -21.69
C ASN A 318 -3.52 15.04 -21.89
N MET A 319 -3.52 16.32 -21.54
CA MET A 319 -2.33 17.19 -21.59
C MET A 319 -1.19 16.76 -20.66
N HIS A 320 -1.46 15.86 -19.70
CA HIS A 320 -0.47 15.30 -18.79
C HIS A 320 0.12 13.98 -19.30
N GLY A 321 -0.33 13.49 -20.47
CA GLY A 321 0.12 12.22 -21.06
C GLY A 321 -0.62 10.99 -20.53
N ASP A 322 -1.63 11.14 -19.67
CA ASP A 322 -2.44 10.02 -19.18
C ASP A 322 -3.39 9.53 -20.27
N VAL A 323 -3.31 8.26 -20.60
CA VAL A 323 -4.20 7.61 -21.58
C VAL A 323 -5.56 7.32 -20.94
N ALA A 324 -6.64 7.58 -21.69
CA ALA A 324 -7.99 7.31 -21.23
C ALA A 324 -8.19 5.80 -20.96
N ASN A 325 -8.62 5.47 -19.74
CA ASN A 325 -8.96 4.10 -19.33
C ASN A 325 -7.80 3.09 -19.44
N GLU A 326 -6.59 3.50 -19.11
CA GLU A 326 -5.42 2.61 -19.00
C GLU A 326 -5.70 1.46 -18.00
N VAL A 327 -5.27 0.26 -18.38
CA VAL A 327 -5.29 -0.94 -17.55
C VAL A 327 -3.91 -1.60 -17.63
N GLU A 328 -3.31 -1.87 -16.48
CA GLU A 328 -2.10 -2.68 -16.37
C GLU A 328 -2.49 -4.11 -15.98
N THR A 329 -2.02 -5.09 -16.74
CA THR A 329 -2.24 -6.50 -16.47
C THR A 329 -0.94 -7.14 -16.01
N GLU A 330 -1.02 -8.06 -15.05
CA GLU A 330 0.13 -8.77 -14.53
C GLU A 330 -0.28 -10.20 -14.22
N GLN A 331 0.52 -11.13 -14.72
CA GLN A 331 0.41 -12.55 -14.42
C GLN A 331 1.56 -12.94 -13.51
N ILE A 332 1.25 -13.56 -12.37
CA ILE A 332 2.23 -14.04 -11.38
C ILE A 332 2.05 -15.54 -11.21
N VAL A 333 3.12 -16.29 -11.42
CA VAL A 333 3.18 -17.74 -11.23
C VAL A 333 4.12 -18.02 -10.07
N HIS A 334 3.66 -18.80 -9.08
CA HIS A 334 4.54 -19.24 -8.00
C HIS A 334 4.20 -20.63 -7.47
N ASP A 335 5.23 -21.31 -6.96
CA ASP A 335 5.08 -22.63 -6.34
C ASP A 335 4.27 -22.52 -5.05
N SER A 336 3.17 -23.29 -4.96
CA SER A 336 2.29 -23.29 -3.79
C SER A 336 2.94 -23.87 -2.54
N MET A 337 4.00 -24.66 -2.69
CA MET A 337 4.72 -25.29 -1.57
C MET A 337 5.63 -24.30 -0.84
N VAL A 338 5.91 -23.13 -1.42
CA VAL A 338 6.88 -22.17 -0.86
C VAL A 338 6.30 -20.76 -0.76
N SER A 339 5.88 -20.40 0.46
CA SER A 339 5.31 -19.09 0.79
C SER A 339 6.35 -17.96 0.96
N SER A 340 7.64 -18.26 0.91
CA SER A 340 8.72 -17.27 1.03
C SER A 340 9.10 -16.71 -0.33
N PHE A 341 9.09 -15.37 -0.49
CA PHE A 341 9.61 -14.71 -1.71
C PHE A 341 11.08 -15.02 -2.02
N LYS A 342 11.85 -15.43 -1.01
CA LYS A 342 13.29 -15.75 -1.16
C LYS A 342 13.53 -17.16 -1.66
N SER A 343 12.67 -18.08 -1.25
CA SER A 343 12.85 -19.52 -1.47
C SER A 343 11.91 -20.05 -2.54
N GLY A 344 10.79 -19.35 -2.77
CA GLY A 344 9.83 -19.68 -3.81
C GLY A 344 10.29 -19.10 -5.14
N ARG A 345 9.97 -19.81 -6.22
CA ARG A 345 10.14 -19.29 -7.58
C ARG A 345 8.90 -18.49 -7.91
N TYR A 346 9.07 -17.20 -8.16
CA TYR A 346 8.04 -16.29 -8.61
C TYR A 346 8.43 -15.82 -10.01
N GLU A 347 7.56 -16.04 -10.99
CA GLU A 347 7.69 -15.48 -12.33
C GLU A 347 6.53 -14.52 -12.54
N ALA A 348 6.83 -13.31 -13.03
CA ALA A 348 5.84 -12.32 -13.35
C ALA A 348 6.04 -11.76 -14.75
N SER A 349 4.94 -11.58 -15.48
CA SER A 349 4.90 -10.89 -16.77
C SER A 349 3.84 -9.79 -16.69
N SER A 350 4.19 -8.58 -17.11
CA SER A 350 3.30 -7.40 -17.13
C SER A 350 3.06 -6.91 -18.56
#